data_AF-A0A812LVU8-F1
#
_entry.id   AF-A0A812LVU8-F1
#
_cell.length_a   1.000
_cell.length_b   1.000
_cell.length_c   1.000
_cell.angle_alpha   90.00
_cell.angle_beta   90.00
_cell.angle_gamma   90.00
#
_symmetry.space_group_name_H-M   'P 1'
#
loop_
_entity.id
_entity.type
_entity.pdbx_description
1 polymer ?
#
loop_
_entity_poly.entity_id
_entity_poly.type
_entity_poly.pdbx_seq_one_letter_code
_entity_poly.pdbx_strand_id
1 'polypeptide(L)'
;RGNFCVGVGEFSALNTLHRFCWLVSSNLLSDDDKYDLTYLREWRIYYGHSVHSYDHTSGSSLVSKVCKGRPFEREWWNNALLSEVDAYLQPVFPGSYQLPVGVVLTSMAIIIWFCFILVELDTVVGFTHAILQLPRTGTTKVEFTEFGRRMFVSISYKRLIVLCFVSFMRAFIAVALGVSAGLWLARTRDVMNILRDGVSLIFILEIDDLIYKVLVPSHAKKYMASIQKFLVKEDQQMYIFNLSSLLKLVVLTAVILILITTTLLPNTRQAESVREMICGGNRDFVYGSHPTIGPIFVTDTTEYDLKNAENMLPGIANLVEDVVFNYDPNEVKDFMWRSSLPRGEVAVKHLPTVTEMQVWLDMPESQATEETDFGSRSYGTFCEDRSRDFWEGDWLWPTIETLTGATDCASAKPFCERRDLPLVRMTCPQTCGCVDPLAGLYVDNGCRQLCIETDAFQAALGDAVCQDLAQEEHELAWHRWWAGFYSNERGVWSEENEMMTFAREGAVGNCSFLLSQ
;
A
#
# COMPACT_ATOMS: atom_id res chain seq x y z
N ARG A 1 -17.73 -32.10 -53.76
CA ARG A 1 -16.54 -31.61 -53.03
C ARG A 1 -16.81 -30.34 -52.23
N GLY A 2 -17.45 -29.29 -52.79
CA GLY A 2 -17.76 -28.05 -52.05
C GLY A 2 -18.56 -28.22 -50.75
N ASN A 3 -19.61 -29.06 -50.72
CA ASN A 3 -20.44 -29.23 -49.51
C ASN A 3 -19.71 -29.93 -48.35
N PHE A 4 -18.67 -30.72 -48.62
CA PHE A 4 -17.93 -31.41 -47.56
C PHE A 4 -16.96 -30.45 -46.85
N CYS A 5 -16.31 -29.54 -47.58
CA CYS A 5 -15.45 -28.51 -46.99
C CYS A 5 -16.24 -27.51 -46.14
N VAL A 6 -17.48 -27.18 -46.51
CA VAL A 6 -18.35 -26.26 -45.74
C VAL A 6 -18.76 -26.88 -44.40
N GLY A 7 -19.20 -28.15 -44.40
CA GLY A 7 -19.59 -28.82 -43.15
C GLY A 7 -18.43 -29.05 -42.17
N VAL A 8 -17.23 -29.35 -42.66
CA VAL A 8 -16.03 -29.48 -41.80
C VAL A 8 -15.63 -28.13 -41.20
N GLY A 9 -15.69 -27.04 -41.99
CA GLY A 9 -15.41 -25.69 -41.50
C GLY A 9 -16.39 -25.26 -40.41
N GLU A 10 -17.69 -25.47 -40.61
CA GLU A 10 -18.73 -25.13 -39.63
C GLU A 10 -18.56 -25.88 -38.31
N PHE A 11 -18.28 -27.19 -38.35
CA PHE A 11 -18.08 -27.98 -37.14
C PHE A 11 -16.83 -27.55 -36.36
N SER A 12 -15.74 -27.19 -37.07
CA SER A 12 -14.52 -26.70 -36.44
C SER A 12 -14.70 -25.33 -35.77
N ALA A 13 -15.47 -24.43 -36.39
CA ALA A 13 -15.79 -23.13 -35.80
C ALA A 13 -16.62 -23.31 -34.53
N LEU A 14 -17.70 -24.11 -34.61
CA LEU A 14 -18.62 -24.34 -33.49
C LEU A 14 -17.91 -24.96 -32.27
N ASN A 15 -16.98 -25.89 -32.50
CA ASN A 15 -16.19 -26.50 -31.44
C ASN A 15 -15.21 -25.51 -30.79
N THR A 16 -14.54 -24.69 -31.61
CA THR A 16 -13.63 -23.64 -31.12
C THR A 16 -14.37 -22.60 -30.27
N LEU A 17 -15.56 -22.22 -30.71
CA LEU A 17 -16.41 -21.24 -30.02
C LEU A 17 -17.01 -21.77 -28.72
N HIS A 18 -17.44 -23.02 -28.71
CA HIS A 18 -17.91 -23.67 -27.48
C HIS A 18 -16.79 -23.73 -26.44
N ARG A 19 -15.57 -24.10 -26.86
CA ARG A 19 -14.39 -24.11 -26.00
C ARG A 19 -14.05 -22.71 -25.48
N PHE A 20 -14.18 -21.68 -26.31
CA PHE A 20 -13.95 -20.31 -25.89
C PHE A 20 -14.97 -19.84 -24.84
N CYS A 21 -16.27 -20.06 -25.07
CA CYS A 21 -17.31 -19.73 -24.09
C CYS A 21 -17.13 -20.51 -22.78
N TRP A 22 -16.74 -21.77 -22.87
CA TRP A 22 -16.43 -22.60 -21.71
C TRP A 22 -15.22 -22.05 -20.95
N LEU A 23 -14.12 -21.70 -21.64
CA LEU A 23 -12.91 -21.15 -21.03
C LEU A 23 -13.19 -19.84 -20.29
N VAL A 24 -13.98 -18.94 -20.91
CA VAL A 24 -14.43 -17.69 -20.30
C VAL A 24 -15.28 -17.98 -19.07
N SER A 25 -16.25 -18.90 -19.19
CA SER A 25 -17.13 -19.27 -18.08
C SER A 25 -16.40 -19.95 -16.92
N SER A 26 -15.35 -20.71 -17.18
CA SER A 26 -14.67 -21.48 -16.13
C SER A 26 -13.53 -20.70 -15.47
N ASN A 27 -12.81 -19.86 -16.21
CA ASN A 27 -11.61 -19.17 -15.70
C ASN A 27 -11.83 -17.70 -15.40
N LEU A 28 -12.67 -16.99 -16.16
CA LEU A 28 -12.86 -15.55 -15.97
C LEU A 28 -14.03 -15.24 -15.03
N LEU A 29 -14.97 -16.17 -14.89
CA LEU A 29 -16.14 -16.05 -14.01
C LEU A 29 -15.96 -16.79 -12.67
N SER A 30 -14.79 -17.35 -12.37
CA SER A 30 -14.52 -17.85 -11.02
C SER A 30 -14.47 -16.69 -10.04
N ASP A 31 -14.92 -16.93 -8.81
CA ASP A 31 -14.75 -15.94 -7.74
C ASP A 31 -13.25 -15.78 -7.46
N ASP A 32 -12.82 -14.55 -7.21
CA ASP A 32 -11.44 -14.24 -6.92
C ASP A 32 -11.20 -14.41 -5.41
N ASP A 33 -10.42 -15.43 -5.06
CA ASP A 33 -10.11 -15.83 -3.68
C ASP A 33 -9.56 -14.66 -2.84
N LYS A 34 -8.96 -13.63 -3.49
CA LYS A 34 -8.43 -12.44 -2.80
C LYS A 34 -9.51 -11.64 -2.05
N TYR A 35 -10.79 -11.83 -2.38
CA TYR A 35 -11.93 -11.18 -1.72
C TYR A 35 -12.76 -12.13 -0.86
N ASP A 36 -12.28 -13.34 -0.59
CA ASP A 36 -12.95 -14.23 0.33
C ASP A 36 -12.87 -13.65 1.76
N LEU A 37 -14.04 -13.32 2.30
CA LEU A 37 -14.17 -12.78 3.66
C LEU A 37 -13.69 -13.77 4.72
N THR A 38 -13.72 -15.08 4.43
CA THR A 38 -13.23 -16.13 5.33
C THR A 38 -11.71 -16.03 5.46
N TYR A 39 -11.01 -15.98 4.34
CA TYR A 39 -9.55 -15.83 4.31
C TYR A 39 -9.09 -14.52 4.96
N LEU A 40 -9.79 -13.41 4.68
CA LEU A 40 -9.46 -12.11 5.29
C LEU A 40 -9.72 -12.09 6.80
N ARG A 41 -10.79 -12.76 7.26
CA ARG A 41 -11.05 -12.93 8.69
C ARG A 41 -9.95 -13.76 9.35
N GLU A 42 -9.57 -14.88 8.75
CA GLU A 42 -8.48 -15.72 9.24
C GLU A 42 -7.16 -14.96 9.29
N TRP A 43 -6.84 -14.18 8.26
CA TRP A 43 -5.67 -13.32 8.27
C TRP A 43 -5.69 -12.33 9.44
N ARG A 44 -6.83 -11.64 9.64
CA ARG A 44 -6.97 -10.66 10.72
C ARG A 44 -6.79 -11.28 12.10
N ILE A 45 -7.24 -12.52 12.29
CA ILE A 45 -7.07 -13.28 13.52
C ILE A 45 -5.61 -13.75 13.65
N TYR A 46 -5.12 -14.59 12.73
CA TYR A 46 -3.84 -15.26 12.90
C TYR A 46 -2.61 -14.35 12.76
N TYR A 47 -2.73 -13.27 11.99
CA TYR A 47 -1.63 -12.34 11.71
C TYR A 47 -1.94 -10.94 12.19
N GLY A 48 -3.08 -10.36 11.78
CA GLY A 48 -3.39 -8.95 12.02
C GLY A 48 -3.33 -8.52 13.50
N HIS A 49 -4.02 -9.25 14.38
CA HIS A 49 -4.05 -8.97 15.82
C HIS A 49 -3.15 -9.88 16.64
N SER A 50 -2.32 -10.73 16.01
CA SER A 50 -1.43 -11.62 16.74
C SER A 50 -0.31 -10.83 17.41
N VAL A 51 -0.01 -11.15 18.67
CA VAL A 51 1.13 -10.57 19.41
C VAL A 51 2.48 -10.81 18.71
N HIS A 52 2.59 -11.86 17.88
CA HIS A 52 3.80 -12.13 17.10
C HIS A 52 4.03 -11.12 15.97
N SER A 53 2.97 -10.44 15.54
CA SER A 53 2.99 -9.41 14.49
C SER A 53 2.87 -8.01 15.09
N TYR A 54 3.03 -7.89 16.41
CA TYR A 54 3.08 -6.61 17.11
C TYR A 54 4.32 -5.82 16.69
N ASP A 55 4.12 -4.56 16.32
CA ASP A 55 5.23 -3.67 15.96
C ASP A 55 5.75 -2.98 17.23
N HIS A 56 6.84 -3.52 17.78
CA HIS A 56 7.50 -2.98 18.97
C HIS A 56 7.96 -1.53 18.79
N THR A 57 8.20 -1.10 17.55
CA THR A 57 8.61 0.25 17.24
C THR A 57 7.41 1.19 17.38
N SER A 58 6.40 1.05 16.51
CA SER A 58 5.25 1.97 16.56
C SER A 58 4.35 1.76 17.79
N GLY A 59 4.52 0.66 18.52
CA GLY A 59 3.68 0.26 19.64
C GLY A 59 2.28 -0.20 19.22
N SER A 60 2.07 -0.45 17.92
CA SER A 60 0.76 -0.67 17.31
C SER A 60 0.56 -2.10 16.81
N SER A 61 -0.69 -2.48 16.59
CA SER A 61 -1.02 -3.75 15.93
C SER A 61 -0.74 -3.70 14.42
N LEU A 62 -0.52 -4.88 13.81
CA LEU A 62 -0.38 -4.97 12.36
C LEU A 62 -1.64 -4.49 11.63
N VAL A 63 -2.84 -4.70 12.18
CA VAL A 63 -4.09 -4.16 11.59
C VAL A 63 -4.06 -2.63 11.55
N SER A 64 -3.68 -1.97 12.64
CA SER A 64 -3.63 -0.49 12.70
C SER A 64 -2.64 0.05 11.65
N LYS A 65 -1.46 -0.58 11.56
CA LYS A 65 -0.44 -0.29 10.54
C LYS A 65 -0.93 -0.54 9.11
N VAL A 66 -1.62 -1.65 8.85
CA VAL A 66 -2.18 -1.98 7.53
C VAL A 66 -3.24 -0.97 7.08
N CYS A 67 -4.04 -0.44 8.01
CA CYS A 67 -5.12 0.48 7.68
C CYS A 67 -4.69 1.95 7.61
N LYS A 68 -3.63 2.36 8.30
CA LYS A 68 -3.17 3.76 8.38
C LYS A 68 -1.79 4.02 7.78
N GLY A 69 -0.97 2.98 7.66
CA GLY A 69 0.41 3.08 7.18
C GLY A 69 0.53 3.40 5.70
N ARG A 70 1.77 3.67 5.27
CA ARG A 70 2.11 3.95 3.86
C ARG A 70 2.22 2.66 3.04
N PRO A 71 2.19 2.73 1.69
CA PRO A 71 2.29 1.55 0.82
C PRO A 71 3.54 0.68 1.00
N PHE A 72 4.59 1.17 1.66
CA PHE A 72 5.81 0.38 1.92
C PHE A 72 5.84 -0.26 3.31
N GLU A 73 4.95 0.16 4.22
CA GLU A 73 4.90 -0.32 5.61
C GLU A 73 3.93 -1.49 5.82
N ARG A 74 3.09 -1.78 4.82
CA ARG A 74 2.09 -2.84 4.88
C ARG A 74 2.52 -3.97 3.96
N GLU A 75 2.19 -5.21 4.31
CA GLU A 75 2.46 -6.37 3.46
C GLU A 75 1.96 -6.11 2.04
N TRP A 76 2.81 -6.35 1.04
CA TRP A 76 2.58 -5.93 -0.35
C TRP A 76 1.19 -6.30 -0.88
N TRP A 77 0.67 -7.47 -0.49
CA TRP A 77 -0.62 -7.98 -0.91
C TRP A 77 -1.80 -7.27 -0.22
N ASN A 78 -1.70 -6.99 1.08
CA ASN A 78 -2.70 -6.21 1.83
C ASN A 78 -2.82 -4.80 1.27
N ASN A 79 -1.67 -4.23 0.89
CA ASN A 79 -1.59 -2.95 0.22
C ASN A 79 -2.26 -2.93 -1.14
N ALA A 80 -1.92 -3.89 -1.99
CA ALA A 80 -2.53 -4.02 -3.30
C ALA A 80 -4.06 -4.16 -3.18
N LEU A 81 -4.54 -5.01 -2.27
CA LEU A 81 -5.97 -5.23 -2.06
C LEU A 81 -6.69 -3.96 -1.54
N LEU A 82 -6.19 -3.34 -0.47
CA LEU A 82 -6.83 -2.15 0.09
C LEU A 82 -6.77 -0.96 -0.86
N SER A 83 -5.66 -0.75 -1.57
CA SER A 83 -5.57 0.32 -2.56
C SER A 83 -6.52 0.11 -3.75
N GLU A 84 -6.69 -1.13 -4.21
CA GLU A 84 -7.67 -1.49 -5.25
C GLU A 84 -9.11 -1.23 -4.76
N VAL A 85 -9.43 -1.69 -3.56
CA VAL A 85 -10.76 -1.52 -2.95
C VAL A 85 -11.07 -0.05 -2.68
N ASP A 86 -10.15 0.70 -2.10
CA ASP A 86 -10.32 2.13 -1.84
C ASP A 86 -10.45 2.90 -3.16
N ALA A 87 -9.62 2.62 -4.17
CA ALA A 87 -9.74 3.24 -5.49
C ALA A 87 -11.10 2.96 -6.15
N TYR A 88 -11.62 1.73 -6.00
CA TYR A 88 -12.94 1.36 -6.51
C TYR A 88 -14.08 2.12 -5.79
N LEU A 89 -13.96 2.29 -4.47
CA LEU A 89 -14.95 2.92 -3.60
C LEU A 89 -14.88 4.45 -3.54
N GLN A 90 -13.83 5.07 -4.10
CA GLN A 90 -13.68 6.53 -4.12
C GLN A 90 -14.90 7.21 -4.75
N PRO A 91 -15.44 8.29 -4.16
CA PRO A 91 -16.55 9.03 -4.74
C PRO A 91 -16.08 9.82 -5.97
N VAL A 92 -16.85 9.78 -7.06
CA VAL A 92 -16.50 10.51 -8.30
C VAL A 92 -16.47 12.03 -8.10
N PHE A 93 -17.43 12.56 -7.33
CA PHE A 93 -17.54 13.99 -7.08
C PHE A 93 -17.52 14.25 -5.57
N PRO A 94 -16.55 15.02 -5.05
CA PRO A 94 -16.53 15.39 -3.64
C PRO A 94 -17.76 16.26 -3.32
N GLY A 95 -18.63 15.78 -2.42
CA GLY A 95 -19.78 16.54 -1.89
C GLY A 95 -21.16 16.24 -2.48
N SER A 96 -21.32 15.29 -3.41
CA SER A 96 -22.63 14.87 -3.93
C SER A 96 -22.96 13.41 -3.56
N TYR A 97 -24.08 12.87 -4.06
CA TYR A 97 -24.48 11.47 -3.87
C TYR A 97 -23.29 10.54 -4.16
N GLN A 98 -22.89 9.77 -3.15
CA GLN A 98 -21.65 8.97 -3.09
C GLN A 98 -21.69 7.79 -4.07
N LEU A 99 -21.66 8.05 -5.37
CA LEU A 99 -21.47 7.01 -6.37
C LEU A 99 -19.98 6.66 -6.48
N PRO A 100 -19.59 5.39 -6.22
CA PRO A 100 -18.22 4.96 -6.38
C PRO A 100 -17.73 5.07 -7.83
N VAL A 101 -16.48 5.47 -8.01
CA VAL A 101 -15.80 5.53 -9.32
C VAL A 101 -15.88 4.19 -10.04
N GLY A 102 -15.70 3.09 -9.31
CA GLY A 102 -15.79 1.74 -9.86
C GLY A 102 -17.15 1.45 -10.50
N VAL A 103 -18.24 1.83 -9.85
CA VAL A 103 -19.61 1.63 -10.36
C VAL A 103 -19.83 2.42 -11.64
N VAL A 104 -19.42 3.70 -11.66
CA VAL A 104 -19.59 4.57 -12.83
C VAL A 104 -18.77 4.05 -14.01
N LEU A 105 -17.48 3.79 -13.82
CA LEU A 105 -16.60 3.32 -14.88
C LEU A 105 -17.07 1.97 -15.44
N THR A 106 -17.45 1.03 -14.57
CA THR A 106 -17.95 -0.28 -14.99
C THR A 106 -19.27 -0.16 -15.73
N SER A 107 -20.19 0.69 -15.26
CA SER A 107 -21.45 0.93 -15.96
C SER A 107 -21.25 1.52 -17.37
N MET A 108 -20.32 2.45 -17.53
CA MET A 108 -19.94 3.02 -18.82
C MET A 108 -19.32 1.95 -19.74
N ALA A 109 -18.42 1.13 -19.22
CA ALA A 109 -17.80 0.03 -19.96
C ALA A 109 -18.85 -0.99 -20.44
N ILE A 110 -19.80 -1.37 -19.57
CA ILE A 110 -20.92 -2.24 -19.90
C ILE A 110 -21.82 -1.61 -20.97
N ILE A 111 -22.18 -0.32 -20.85
CA ILE A 111 -22.99 0.39 -21.85
C ILE A 111 -22.31 0.32 -23.22
N ILE A 112 -21.03 0.69 -23.28
CA ILE A 112 -20.26 0.68 -24.53
C ILE A 112 -20.21 -0.74 -25.11
N TRP A 113 -19.90 -1.74 -24.27
CA TRP A 113 -19.85 -3.14 -24.67
C TRP A 113 -21.17 -3.62 -25.27
N PHE A 114 -22.31 -3.38 -24.61
CA PHE A 114 -23.60 -3.80 -25.15
C PHE A 114 -24.02 -3.01 -26.39
N CYS A 115 -23.59 -1.76 -26.55
CA CYS A 115 -23.76 -1.04 -27.81
C CYS A 115 -23.05 -1.75 -28.98
N PHE A 116 -21.82 -2.23 -28.78
CA PHE A 116 -21.11 -3.02 -29.79
C PHE A 116 -21.84 -4.32 -30.12
N ILE A 117 -22.31 -5.05 -29.10
CA ILE A 117 -23.09 -6.29 -29.30
C ILE A 117 -24.39 -6.01 -30.08
N LEU A 118 -25.08 -4.91 -29.80
CA LEU A 118 -26.30 -4.54 -30.52
C LEU A 118 -26.04 -4.18 -31.99
N VAL A 119 -24.93 -3.49 -32.30
CA VAL A 119 -24.52 -3.19 -33.68
C VAL A 119 -24.25 -4.47 -34.44
N GLU A 120 -23.56 -5.43 -33.80
CA GLU A 120 -23.27 -6.73 -34.38
C GLU A 120 -24.56 -7.53 -34.63
N LEU A 121 -25.46 -7.60 -33.65
CA LEU A 121 -26.75 -8.28 -33.81
C LEU A 121 -27.62 -7.64 -34.89
N ASP A 122 -27.64 -6.31 -35.01
CA ASP A 122 -28.39 -5.63 -36.07
C ASP A 122 -27.85 -5.97 -37.45
N THR A 123 -26.52 -6.07 -37.59
CA THR A 123 -25.87 -6.48 -38.83
C THR A 123 -26.27 -7.91 -39.20
N VAL A 124 -26.29 -8.84 -38.23
CA VAL A 124 -26.68 -10.24 -38.43
C VAL A 124 -28.17 -10.38 -38.77
N VAL A 125 -29.05 -9.66 -38.06
CA VAL A 125 -30.50 -9.68 -38.30
C VAL A 125 -30.82 -9.05 -39.65
N GLY A 126 -30.21 -7.91 -39.99
CA GLY A 126 -30.36 -7.25 -41.28
C GLY A 126 -29.93 -8.13 -42.45
N PHE A 127 -28.78 -8.82 -42.32
CA PHE A 127 -28.31 -9.79 -43.29
C PHE A 127 -29.27 -10.98 -43.43
N THR A 128 -29.75 -11.53 -42.31
CA THR A 128 -30.71 -12.64 -42.30
C THR A 128 -32.01 -12.25 -42.98
N HIS A 129 -32.53 -11.06 -42.65
CA HIS A 129 -33.76 -10.54 -43.24
C HIS A 129 -33.61 -10.32 -44.75
N ALA A 130 -32.49 -9.74 -45.20
CA ALA A 130 -32.19 -9.57 -46.62
C ALA A 130 -32.13 -10.91 -47.37
N ILE A 131 -31.53 -11.95 -46.77
CA ILE A 131 -31.48 -13.30 -47.35
C ILE A 131 -32.88 -13.93 -47.43
N LEU A 132 -33.71 -13.77 -46.39
CA LEU A 132 -35.04 -14.37 -46.33
C LEU A 132 -36.02 -13.76 -47.35
N GLN A 133 -35.79 -12.50 -47.76
CA GLN A 133 -36.57 -11.82 -48.79
C GLN A 133 -36.24 -12.25 -50.23
N LEU A 134 -35.12 -12.95 -50.46
CA LEU A 134 -34.76 -13.40 -51.81
C LEU A 134 -35.70 -14.52 -52.28
N PRO A 135 -36.19 -14.46 -53.54
CA PRO A 135 -37.08 -15.47 -54.06
C PRO A 135 -36.35 -16.82 -54.23
N ARG A 136 -37.07 -17.90 -53.93
CA ARG A 136 -36.52 -19.25 -53.77
C ARG A 136 -36.71 -20.06 -55.06
N THR A 137 -35.62 -20.58 -55.61
CA THR A 137 -35.62 -21.42 -56.82
C THR A 137 -34.76 -22.66 -56.62
N GLY A 138 -34.78 -23.63 -57.55
CA GLY A 138 -33.96 -24.84 -57.45
C GLY A 138 -32.44 -24.55 -57.53
N THR A 139 -32.05 -23.55 -58.33
CA THR A 139 -30.66 -23.20 -58.61
C THR A 139 -30.41 -21.71 -58.35
N THR A 140 -29.29 -21.37 -57.73
CA THR A 140 -28.93 -19.96 -57.49
C THR A 140 -28.60 -19.28 -58.82
N LYS A 141 -29.35 -18.24 -59.19
CA LYS A 141 -29.12 -17.44 -60.39
C LYS A 141 -28.56 -16.07 -60.01
N VAL A 142 -27.43 -15.73 -60.64
CA VAL A 142 -26.79 -14.41 -60.53
C VAL A 142 -26.85 -13.80 -61.92
N GLU A 143 -27.49 -12.65 -62.04
CA GLU A 143 -27.57 -11.90 -63.31
C GLU A 143 -26.73 -10.64 -63.22
N PHE A 144 -26.26 -10.17 -64.39
CA PHE A 144 -25.60 -8.88 -64.50
C PHE A 144 -26.67 -7.81 -64.70
N THR A 145 -26.63 -6.75 -63.90
CA THR A 145 -27.41 -5.55 -64.16
C THR A 145 -26.86 -4.81 -65.37
N GLU A 146 -27.67 -3.94 -65.96
CA GLU A 146 -27.29 -3.05 -67.07
C GLU A 146 -26.04 -2.21 -66.75
N PHE A 147 -25.74 -1.99 -65.47
CA PHE A 147 -24.55 -1.28 -64.98
C PHE A 147 -23.34 -2.18 -64.71
N GLY A 148 -23.35 -3.45 -65.17
CA GLY A 148 -22.24 -4.39 -65.03
C GLY A 148 -22.02 -4.94 -63.60
N ARG A 149 -22.94 -4.71 -62.67
CA ARG A 149 -22.87 -5.29 -61.32
C ARG A 149 -23.60 -6.62 -61.26
N ARG A 150 -23.18 -7.51 -60.37
CA ARG A 150 -23.84 -8.81 -60.19
C ARG A 150 -24.95 -8.68 -59.15
N MET A 151 -26.17 -9.09 -59.48
CA MET A 151 -27.30 -9.18 -58.54
C MET A 151 -27.77 -10.62 -58.38
N PHE A 152 -28.12 -10.99 -57.15
CA PHE A 152 -28.78 -12.26 -56.87
C PHE A 152 -30.25 -12.17 -57.25
N VAL A 153 -30.65 -12.92 -58.28
CA VAL A 153 -32.06 -12.98 -58.70
C VAL A 153 -32.83 -14.00 -57.90
N SER A 154 -32.22 -15.16 -57.61
CA SER A 154 -32.85 -16.19 -56.78
C SER A 154 -31.81 -17.09 -56.10
N ILE A 155 -32.19 -17.68 -54.96
CA ILE A 155 -31.31 -18.54 -54.15
C ILE A 155 -31.87 -19.96 -54.03
N SER A 156 -30.98 -20.95 -54.05
CA SER A 156 -31.30 -22.36 -53.79
C SER A 156 -31.62 -22.60 -52.30
N TYR A 157 -32.65 -23.41 -52.02
CA TYR A 157 -33.04 -23.80 -50.66
C TYR A 157 -31.88 -24.33 -49.81
N LYS A 158 -30.97 -25.13 -50.40
CA LYS A 158 -29.82 -25.68 -49.67
C LYS A 158 -28.87 -24.58 -49.19
N ARG A 159 -28.63 -23.56 -50.02
CA ARG A 159 -27.76 -22.42 -49.66
C ARG A 159 -28.43 -21.50 -48.66
N LEU A 160 -29.75 -21.32 -48.77
CA LEU A 160 -30.53 -20.55 -47.81
C LEU A 160 -30.41 -21.15 -46.41
N ILE A 161 -30.60 -22.46 -46.26
CA ILE A 161 -30.48 -23.15 -44.97
C ILE A 161 -29.08 -22.97 -44.38
N VAL A 162 -28.03 -23.16 -45.19
CA VAL A 162 -26.63 -22.97 -44.75
C VAL A 162 -26.38 -21.53 -44.31
N LEU A 163 -26.80 -20.52 -45.10
CA LEU A 163 -26.62 -19.12 -44.73
C LEU A 163 -27.41 -18.74 -43.47
N CYS A 164 -28.65 -19.19 -43.33
CA CYS A 164 -29.44 -18.98 -42.13
C CYS A 164 -28.81 -19.66 -40.90
N PHE A 165 -28.27 -20.87 -41.06
CA PHE A 165 -27.56 -21.57 -39.99
C PHE A 165 -26.29 -20.83 -39.55
N VAL A 166 -25.46 -20.40 -40.49
CA VAL A 166 -24.27 -19.58 -40.20
C VAL A 166 -24.65 -18.27 -39.51
N SER A 167 -25.70 -17.60 -39.98
CA SER A 167 -26.19 -16.36 -39.37
C SER A 167 -26.72 -16.58 -37.95
N PHE A 168 -27.45 -17.67 -37.74
CA PHE A 168 -27.92 -18.06 -36.41
C PHE A 168 -26.75 -18.33 -35.45
N MET A 169 -25.72 -19.05 -35.91
CA MET A 169 -24.52 -19.30 -35.10
C MET A 169 -23.80 -18.00 -34.77
N ARG A 170 -23.67 -17.07 -35.72
CA ARG A 170 -23.09 -15.74 -35.48
C ARG A 170 -23.87 -14.95 -34.43
N ALA A 171 -25.20 -14.92 -34.53
CA ALA A 171 -26.04 -14.28 -33.51
C ALA A 171 -25.90 -14.95 -32.13
N PHE A 172 -25.88 -16.28 -32.09
CA PHE A 172 -25.71 -17.03 -30.85
C PHE A 172 -24.38 -16.70 -30.15
N ILE A 173 -23.29 -16.65 -30.91
CA ILE A 173 -21.97 -16.28 -30.39
C ILE A 173 -21.97 -14.86 -29.86
N ALA A 174 -22.51 -13.89 -30.62
CA ALA A 174 -22.58 -12.50 -30.19
C ALA A 174 -23.37 -12.37 -28.87
N VAL A 175 -24.48 -13.09 -28.71
CA VAL A 175 -25.24 -13.11 -27.45
C VAL A 175 -24.45 -13.78 -26.32
N ALA A 176 -23.86 -14.95 -26.57
CA ALA A 176 -23.10 -15.68 -25.54
C ALA A 176 -21.88 -14.88 -25.05
N LEU A 177 -21.15 -14.24 -25.97
CA LEU A 177 -20.05 -13.33 -25.65
C LEU A 177 -20.56 -12.08 -24.94
N GLY A 178 -21.65 -11.48 -25.42
CA GLY A 178 -22.25 -10.30 -24.79
C GLY A 178 -22.59 -10.54 -23.32
N VAL A 179 -23.23 -11.68 -23.00
CA VAL A 179 -23.61 -12.05 -21.64
C VAL A 179 -22.39 -12.41 -20.79
N SER A 180 -21.52 -13.30 -21.25
CA SER A 180 -20.36 -13.76 -20.48
C SER A 180 -19.36 -12.63 -20.19
N ALA A 181 -19.05 -11.81 -21.21
CA ALA A 181 -18.16 -10.67 -21.05
C ALA A 181 -18.80 -9.53 -20.25
N GLY A 182 -20.11 -9.30 -20.39
CA GLY A 182 -20.83 -8.32 -19.58
C GLY A 182 -20.84 -8.69 -18.09
N LEU A 183 -21.02 -9.97 -17.77
CA LEU A 183 -20.91 -10.48 -16.40
C LEU A 183 -19.48 -10.39 -15.87
N TRP A 184 -18.48 -10.68 -16.70
CA TRP A 184 -17.07 -10.55 -16.33
C TRP A 184 -16.68 -9.11 -16.03
N LEU A 185 -17.01 -8.15 -16.92
CA LEU A 185 -16.80 -6.72 -16.69
C LEU A 185 -17.49 -6.23 -15.41
N ALA A 186 -18.71 -6.71 -15.15
CA ALA A 186 -19.45 -6.36 -13.93
C ALA A 186 -18.81 -6.91 -12.65
N ARG A 187 -17.94 -7.93 -12.75
CA ARG A 187 -17.21 -8.56 -11.63
C ARG A 187 -15.82 -7.99 -11.39
N THR A 188 -15.20 -7.36 -12.38
CA THR A 188 -13.90 -6.72 -12.23
C THR A 188 -13.97 -5.56 -11.22
N ARG A 189 -13.09 -5.58 -10.22
CA ARG A 189 -12.98 -4.55 -9.17
C ARG A 189 -11.75 -3.66 -9.33
N ASP A 190 -10.75 -4.12 -10.07
CA ASP A 190 -9.60 -3.28 -10.44
C ASP A 190 -10.02 -2.26 -11.51
N VAL A 191 -10.04 -0.98 -11.11
CA VAL A 191 -10.36 0.17 -11.96
C VAL A 191 -9.48 0.21 -13.22
N MET A 192 -8.20 -0.13 -13.10
CA MET A 192 -7.27 -0.15 -14.23
C MET A 192 -7.61 -1.31 -15.18
N ASN A 193 -7.96 -2.47 -14.64
CA ASN A 193 -8.31 -3.62 -15.47
C ASN A 193 -9.65 -3.42 -16.17
N ILE A 194 -10.65 -2.75 -15.57
CA ILE A 194 -11.97 -2.53 -16.22
C ILE A 194 -11.82 -1.93 -17.63
N LEU A 195 -10.97 -0.91 -17.79
CA LEU A 195 -10.76 -0.27 -19.10
C LEU A 195 -9.95 -1.16 -20.06
N ARG A 196 -8.88 -1.78 -19.55
CA ARG A 196 -8.03 -2.70 -20.32
C ARG A 196 -8.81 -3.92 -20.83
N ASP A 197 -9.67 -4.46 -19.98
CA ASP A 197 -10.53 -5.60 -20.22
C ASP A 197 -11.60 -5.24 -21.25
N GLY A 198 -12.24 -4.07 -21.10
CA GLY A 198 -13.21 -3.57 -22.07
C GLY A 198 -12.64 -3.43 -23.49
N VAL A 199 -11.44 -2.85 -23.62
CA VAL A 199 -10.77 -2.71 -24.93
C VAL A 199 -10.40 -4.08 -25.51
N SER A 200 -9.91 -5.00 -24.68
CA SER A 200 -9.53 -6.35 -25.10
C SER A 200 -10.73 -7.14 -25.64
N LEU A 201 -11.90 -6.98 -25.00
CA LEU A 201 -13.14 -7.60 -25.47
C LEU A 201 -13.59 -7.06 -26.82
N ILE A 202 -13.51 -5.75 -27.05
CA ILE A 202 -13.82 -5.14 -28.34
C ILE A 202 -12.88 -5.71 -29.41
N PHE A 203 -11.58 -5.80 -29.11
CA PHE A 203 -10.61 -6.41 -30.03
C PHE A 203 -10.98 -7.85 -30.39
N ILE A 204 -11.41 -8.67 -29.42
CA ILE A 204 -11.83 -10.06 -29.66
C ILE A 204 -13.01 -10.14 -30.64
N LEU A 205 -13.96 -9.20 -30.56
CA LEU A 205 -15.07 -9.15 -31.52
C LEU A 205 -14.63 -8.79 -32.94
N GLU A 206 -13.52 -8.07 -33.11
CA GLU A 206 -13.01 -7.71 -34.44
C GLU A 206 -12.05 -8.74 -35.04
N ILE A 207 -11.62 -9.75 -34.25
CA ILE A 207 -10.68 -10.78 -34.71
C ILE A 207 -11.29 -11.62 -35.83
N ASP A 208 -12.59 -11.94 -35.79
CA ASP A 208 -13.23 -12.77 -36.83
C ASP A 208 -13.22 -12.05 -38.20
N ASP A 209 -13.50 -10.75 -38.19
CA ASP A 209 -13.42 -9.86 -39.34
C ASP A 209 -11.98 -9.72 -39.85
N LEU A 210 -11.00 -9.64 -38.95
CA LEU A 210 -9.58 -9.63 -39.31
C LEU A 210 -9.16 -10.96 -39.96
N ILE A 211 -9.56 -12.09 -39.37
CA ILE A 211 -9.29 -13.42 -39.90
C ILE A 211 -9.94 -13.58 -41.27
N TYR A 212 -11.18 -13.13 -41.45
CA TYR A 212 -11.85 -13.10 -42.76
C TYR A 212 -11.05 -12.25 -43.77
N LYS A 213 -10.60 -11.05 -43.37
CA LYS A 213 -9.76 -10.19 -44.22
C LYS A 213 -8.43 -10.85 -44.57
N VAL A 214 -7.87 -11.72 -43.75
CA VAL A 214 -6.59 -12.39 -44.05
C VAL A 214 -6.78 -13.66 -44.87
N LEU A 215 -7.70 -14.53 -44.47
CA LEU A 215 -7.86 -15.88 -45.03
C LEU A 215 -8.65 -15.92 -46.34
N VAL A 216 -9.51 -14.94 -46.61
CA VAL A 216 -10.34 -14.97 -47.82
C VAL A 216 -9.49 -14.64 -49.06
N PRO A 217 -9.47 -15.51 -50.09
CA PRO A 217 -8.71 -15.29 -51.30
C PRO A 217 -9.11 -13.99 -52.00
N SER A 218 -8.13 -13.29 -52.58
CA SER A 218 -8.36 -12.03 -53.31
C SER A 218 -9.42 -12.14 -54.41
N HIS A 219 -9.57 -13.31 -55.04
CA HIS A 219 -10.63 -13.56 -56.01
C HIS A 219 -12.03 -13.57 -55.39
N ALA A 220 -12.20 -14.16 -54.21
CA ALA A 220 -13.46 -14.15 -53.49
C ALA A 220 -13.79 -12.74 -52.99
N LYS A 221 -12.78 -11.95 -52.56
CA LYS A 221 -12.98 -10.53 -52.21
C LYS A 221 -13.42 -9.70 -53.42
N LYS A 222 -12.74 -9.81 -54.56
CA LYS A 222 -13.13 -9.14 -55.81
C LYS A 222 -14.52 -9.57 -56.28
N TYR A 223 -14.84 -10.85 -56.10
CA TYR A 223 -16.17 -11.38 -56.39
C TYR A 223 -17.23 -10.76 -55.47
N MET A 224 -17.04 -10.79 -54.16
CA MET A 224 -17.95 -10.18 -53.17
C MET A 224 -18.11 -8.67 -53.39
N ALA A 225 -17.03 -7.96 -53.71
CA ALA A 225 -17.06 -6.53 -54.02
C ALA A 225 -17.81 -6.20 -55.33
N SER A 226 -17.92 -7.16 -56.25
CA SER A 226 -18.68 -7.00 -57.51
C SER A 226 -20.20 -7.22 -57.35
N ILE A 227 -20.63 -7.72 -56.19
CA ILE A 227 -22.04 -7.95 -55.88
C ILE A 227 -22.66 -6.62 -55.42
N GLN A 228 -23.76 -6.24 -56.04
CA GLN A 228 -24.50 -5.04 -55.63
C GLN A 228 -25.04 -5.22 -54.20
N LYS A 229 -24.84 -4.23 -53.34
CA LYS A 229 -25.44 -4.21 -52.00
C LYS A 229 -26.95 -4.38 -52.13
N PHE A 230 -27.53 -5.24 -51.30
CA PHE A 230 -28.97 -5.47 -51.29
C PHE A 230 -29.69 -4.15 -50.94
N LEU A 231 -30.34 -3.54 -51.94
CA LEU A 231 -31.23 -2.41 -51.71
C LEU A 231 -32.55 -3.00 -51.21
N VAL A 232 -32.75 -2.98 -49.90
CA VAL A 232 -34.05 -3.30 -49.30
C VAL A 232 -35.03 -2.23 -49.77
N LYS A 233 -36.22 -2.63 -50.21
CA LYS A 233 -37.27 -1.70 -50.68
C LYS A 233 -37.63 -0.72 -49.56
N GLU A 234 -37.34 0.57 -49.76
CA GLU A 234 -37.51 1.66 -48.78
C GLU A 234 -38.98 1.98 -48.42
N ASP A 235 -39.94 1.49 -49.21
CA ASP A 235 -41.30 2.07 -49.30
C ASP A 235 -42.26 1.73 -48.13
N GLN A 236 -41.87 0.85 -47.20
CA GLN A 236 -42.62 0.57 -45.95
C GLN A 236 -41.76 0.70 -44.68
N GLN A 237 -40.54 1.20 -44.80
CA GLN A 237 -39.54 1.07 -43.75
C GLN A 237 -39.65 2.14 -42.64
N MET A 238 -40.11 3.37 -42.93
CA MET A 238 -40.06 4.48 -41.95
C MET A 238 -40.80 4.19 -40.62
N TYR A 239 -41.93 3.49 -40.62
CA TYR A 239 -42.69 3.25 -39.39
C TYR A 239 -42.12 2.10 -38.54
N ILE A 240 -41.60 1.05 -39.20
CA ILE A 240 -41.03 -0.13 -38.54
C ILE A 240 -39.66 0.20 -37.89
N PHE A 241 -38.90 1.14 -38.46
CA PHE A 241 -37.59 1.55 -37.94
C PHE A 241 -37.65 2.20 -36.54
N ASN A 242 -38.74 2.91 -36.21
CA ASN A 242 -38.87 3.58 -34.92
C ASN A 242 -39.17 2.60 -33.77
N LEU A 243 -40.02 1.60 -34.01
CA LEU A 243 -40.36 0.60 -32.99
C LEU A 243 -39.18 -0.34 -32.71
N SER A 244 -38.42 -0.72 -33.74
CA SER A 244 -37.21 -1.54 -33.58
C SER A 244 -36.14 -0.83 -32.75
N SER A 245 -35.90 0.45 -33.03
CA SER A 245 -34.93 1.27 -32.27
C SER A 245 -35.35 1.44 -30.81
N LEU A 246 -36.64 1.68 -30.56
CA LEU A 246 -37.18 1.79 -29.20
C LEU A 246 -37.09 0.47 -28.45
N LEU A 247 -37.42 -0.66 -29.09
CA LEU A 247 -37.28 -1.98 -28.49
C LEU A 247 -35.82 -2.29 -28.11
N LYS A 248 -34.86 -1.97 -29.00
CA LYS A 248 -33.43 -2.13 -28.71
C LYS A 248 -33.00 -1.30 -27.50
N LEU A 249 -33.45 -0.04 -27.41
CA LEU A 249 -33.15 0.82 -26.27
C LEU A 249 -33.74 0.26 -24.96
N VAL A 250 -34.98 -0.25 -24.99
CA VAL A 250 -35.63 -0.87 -23.83
C VAL A 250 -34.87 -2.12 -23.40
N VAL A 251 -34.50 -2.99 -24.34
CA VAL A 251 -33.73 -4.22 -24.05
C VAL A 251 -32.36 -3.88 -23.48
N LEU A 252 -31.64 -2.93 -24.08
CA LEU A 252 -30.34 -2.45 -23.60
C LEU A 252 -30.44 -1.96 -22.15
N THR A 253 -31.41 -1.07 -21.90
CA THR A 253 -31.63 -0.49 -20.57
C THR A 253 -32.00 -1.56 -19.55
N ALA A 254 -32.83 -2.53 -19.92
CA ALA A 254 -33.22 -3.63 -19.04
C ALA A 254 -32.02 -4.52 -18.70
N VAL A 255 -31.20 -4.90 -19.68
CA VAL A 255 -30.00 -5.73 -19.46
C VAL A 255 -28.98 -5.01 -18.57
N ILE A 256 -28.72 -3.73 -18.82
CA ILE A 256 -27.82 -2.92 -17.99
C ILE A 256 -28.36 -2.83 -16.56
N LEU A 257 -29.65 -2.54 -16.38
CA LEU A 257 -30.27 -2.44 -15.06
C LEU A 257 -30.19 -3.78 -14.31
N ILE A 258 -30.41 -4.90 -14.99
CA ILE A 258 -30.23 -6.24 -14.43
C ILE A 258 -28.79 -6.42 -13.97
N LEU A 259 -27.79 -6.20 -14.83
CA LEU A 259 -26.37 -6.36 -14.46
C LEU A 259 -25.94 -5.45 -13.30
N ILE A 260 -26.43 -4.20 -13.29
CA ILE A 260 -26.15 -3.26 -12.19
C ILE A 260 -26.71 -3.80 -10.88
N THR A 261 -27.98 -4.23 -10.89
CA THR A 261 -28.68 -4.65 -9.66
C THR A 261 -28.25 -6.02 -9.16
N THR A 262 -27.98 -6.99 -10.05
CA THR A 262 -27.65 -8.36 -9.66
C THR A 262 -26.16 -8.61 -9.45
N THR A 263 -25.28 -7.80 -10.05
CA THR A 263 -23.83 -8.06 -10.07
C THR A 263 -23.05 -6.88 -9.54
N LEU A 264 -23.22 -5.69 -10.12
CA LEU A 264 -22.39 -4.52 -9.78
C LEU A 264 -22.61 -4.01 -8.34
N LEU A 265 -23.87 -3.87 -7.92
CA LEU A 265 -24.21 -3.42 -6.57
C LEU A 265 -23.77 -4.44 -5.49
N PRO A 266 -24.03 -5.76 -5.63
CA PRO A 266 -23.46 -6.75 -4.72
C PRO A 266 -21.93 -6.71 -4.66
N ASN A 267 -21.25 -6.51 -5.80
CA ASN A 267 -19.79 -6.39 -5.82
C ASN A 267 -19.28 -5.17 -5.06
N THR A 268 -20.00 -4.06 -5.14
CA THR A 268 -19.69 -2.85 -4.36
C THR A 268 -19.84 -3.12 -2.87
N ARG A 269 -20.95 -3.75 -2.45
CA ARG A 269 -21.17 -4.16 -1.05
C ARG A 269 -20.13 -5.15 -0.55
N GLN A 270 -19.67 -6.06 -1.40
CA GLN A 270 -18.60 -6.99 -1.05
C GLN A 270 -17.27 -6.25 -0.87
N ALA A 271 -16.94 -5.27 -1.73
CA ALA A 271 -15.75 -4.45 -1.57
C ALA A 271 -15.79 -3.64 -0.25
N GLU A 272 -16.95 -3.07 0.10
CA GLU A 272 -17.17 -2.43 1.41
C GLU A 272 -16.98 -3.43 2.56
N SER A 273 -17.51 -4.65 2.42
CA SER A 273 -17.38 -5.71 3.43
C SER A 273 -15.93 -6.17 3.60
N VAL A 274 -15.13 -6.20 2.52
CA VAL A 274 -13.70 -6.50 2.55
C VAL A 274 -12.95 -5.42 3.32
N ARG A 275 -13.22 -4.15 3.02
CA ARG A 275 -12.63 -3.01 3.74
C ARG A 275 -13.00 -3.04 5.21
N GLU A 276 -14.27 -3.32 5.53
CA GLU A 276 -14.74 -3.42 6.91
C GLU A 276 -14.17 -4.65 7.63
N MET A 277 -13.97 -5.78 6.94
CA MET A 277 -13.39 -6.98 7.55
C MET A 277 -11.94 -6.75 7.95
N ILE A 278 -11.16 -6.04 7.13
CA ILE A 278 -9.76 -5.74 7.41
C ILE A 278 -9.63 -4.57 8.40
N CYS A 279 -10.35 -3.46 8.15
CA CYS A 279 -10.12 -2.18 8.80
C CYS A 279 -11.27 -1.68 9.70
N GLY A 280 -12.37 -2.42 9.80
CA GLY A 280 -13.49 -2.08 10.68
C GLY A 280 -13.22 -2.38 12.16
N GLY A 281 -14.07 -1.86 13.05
CA GLY A 281 -13.99 -2.10 14.49
C GLY A 281 -12.74 -1.53 15.19
N ASN A 282 -12.41 -2.07 16.37
CA ASN A 282 -11.18 -1.70 17.08
C ASN A 282 -9.97 -2.31 16.35
N ARG A 283 -8.97 -1.48 16.07
CA ARG A 283 -7.73 -1.87 15.39
C ARG A 283 -6.56 -1.88 16.35
N ASP A 284 -6.68 -1.20 17.49
CA ASP A 284 -5.55 -0.83 18.34
C ASP A 284 -5.47 -1.79 19.54
N PHE A 285 -5.40 -3.09 19.26
CA PHE A 285 -5.15 -4.14 20.25
C PHE A 285 -4.45 -5.34 19.62
N VAL A 286 -3.82 -6.16 20.45
CA VAL A 286 -3.27 -7.47 20.08
C VAL A 286 -3.72 -8.54 21.06
N TYR A 287 -3.71 -9.79 20.61
CA TYR A 287 -3.95 -10.95 21.45
C TYR A 287 -2.82 -11.97 21.33
N GLY A 288 -2.62 -12.74 22.39
CA GLY A 288 -1.75 -13.91 22.42
C GLY A 288 -2.44 -15.02 23.19
N SER A 289 -1.96 -16.26 23.06
CA SER A 289 -2.42 -17.35 23.91
C SER A 289 -1.23 -18.15 24.42
N HIS A 290 -1.32 -18.67 25.64
CA HIS A 290 -0.25 -19.53 26.15
C HIS A 290 -0.26 -20.86 25.37
N PRO A 291 0.86 -21.28 24.76
CA PRO A 291 0.89 -22.39 23.81
C PRO A 291 0.42 -23.74 24.39
N THR A 292 0.58 -23.93 25.71
CA THR A 292 0.23 -25.18 26.40
C THR A 292 -1.07 -25.13 27.19
N ILE A 293 -1.47 -23.95 27.71
CA ILE A 293 -2.57 -23.81 28.68
C ILE A 293 -3.82 -23.25 27.98
N GLY A 294 -3.62 -22.53 26.87
CA GLY A 294 -4.71 -22.00 26.05
C GLY A 294 -5.43 -20.71 26.48
N PRO A 295 -5.20 -20.05 27.65
CA PRO A 295 -5.88 -18.79 27.91
C PRO A 295 -5.41 -17.74 26.91
N ILE A 296 -6.37 -16.92 26.45
CA ILE A 296 -6.13 -15.80 25.54
C ILE A 296 -5.90 -14.56 26.40
N PHE A 297 -4.80 -13.87 26.15
CA PHE A 297 -4.47 -12.57 26.71
C PHE A 297 -4.69 -11.53 25.62
N VAL A 298 -5.26 -10.39 26.00
CA VAL A 298 -5.46 -9.25 25.11
C VAL A 298 -4.84 -8.03 25.78
N THR A 299 -4.15 -7.20 25.02
CA THR A 299 -3.67 -5.90 25.48
C THR A 299 -3.97 -4.86 24.42
N ASP A 300 -4.32 -3.66 24.87
CA ASP A 300 -4.49 -2.51 24.00
C ASP A 300 -3.11 -2.09 23.45
N THR A 301 -3.10 -1.63 22.20
CA THR A 301 -1.93 -1.06 21.54
C THR A 301 -2.15 0.42 21.29
N THR A 302 -1.10 1.14 20.92
CA THR A 302 -1.26 2.53 20.48
C THR A 302 -1.86 2.58 19.08
N GLU A 303 -2.56 3.68 18.79
CA GLU A 303 -2.97 4.01 17.44
C GLU A 303 -1.74 4.17 16.55
N TYR A 304 -1.73 3.53 15.38
CA TYR A 304 -0.66 3.75 14.42
C TYR A 304 -0.67 5.20 13.91
N ASP A 305 0.28 5.99 14.38
CA ASP A 305 0.64 7.29 13.82
C ASP A 305 2.00 7.15 13.12
N LEU A 306 2.08 7.66 11.89
CA LEU A 306 3.35 7.73 11.15
C LEU A 306 4.43 8.46 11.93
N LYS A 307 4.05 9.46 12.76
CA LYS A 307 4.97 10.18 13.63
C LYS A 307 5.55 9.31 14.74
N ASN A 308 4.79 8.32 15.22
CA ASN A 308 5.22 7.40 16.27
C ASN A 308 5.94 6.16 15.69
N ALA A 309 5.66 5.81 14.43
CA ALA A 309 6.41 4.75 13.74
C ALA A 309 7.86 5.18 13.42
N GLU A 310 8.09 6.48 13.30
CA GLU A 310 9.41 7.11 13.31
C GLU A 310 9.95 7.19 14.75
N ASN A 311 10.20 6.04 15.43
CA ASN A 311 10.97 5.97 16.70
C ASN A 311 12.45 6.37 16.51
N MET A 312 12.75 7.19 15.51
CA MET A 312 14.05 7.79 15.34
C MET A 312 14.11 9.01 16.25
N LEU A 313 15.23 9.18 16.97
CA LEU A 313 15.47 10.40 17.74
C LEU A 313 15.26 11.62 16.82
N PRO A 314 14.48 12.64 17.23
CA PRO A 314 14.22 13.80 16.40
C PRO A 314 15.53 14.42 15.89
N GLY A 315 15.69 14.50 14.56
CA GLY A 315 16.90 15.02 13.90
C GLY A 315 17.89 13.95 13.39
N ILE A 316 17.82 12.70 13.86
CA ILE A 316 18.76 11.64 13.45
C ILE A 316 18.56 11.16 12.01
N ALA A 317 17.38 11.42 11.41
CA ALA A 317 17.01 10.91 10.10
C ALA A 317 18.02 11.26 9.00
N ASN A 318 18.65 12.44 9.06
CA ASN A 318 19.68 12.84 8.10
C ASN A 318 20.94 11.97 8.19
N LEU A 319 21.36 11.63 9.41
CA LEU A 319 22.50 10.74 9.64
C LEU A 319 22.17 9.31 9.20
N VAL A 320 20.96 8.83 9.48
CA VAL A 320 20.50 7.51 9.03
C VAL A 320 20.44 7.46 7.50
N GLU A 321 19.92 8.50 6.85
CA GLU A 321 19.92 8.62 5.39
C GLU A 321 21.34 8.51 4.82
N ASP A 322 22.26 9.29 5.37
CA ASP A 322 23.67 9.31 4.97
C ASP A 322 24.32 7.91 5.09
N VAL A 323 24.01 7.17 6.15
CA VAL A 323 24.49 5.79 6.36
C VAL A 323 23.82 4.83 5.38
N VAL A 324 22.49 4.84 5.27
CA VAL A 324 21.73 3.89 4.43
C VAL A 324 22.15 3.96 2.96
N PHE A 325 22.43 5.16 2.45
CA PHE A 325 22.76 5.33 1.03
C PHE A 325 24.25 5.21 0.69
N ASN A 326 25.15 5.34 1.67
CA ASN A 326 26.60 5.35 1.42
C ASN A 326 27.38 4.22 2.11
N TYR A 327 26.76 3.47 3.03
CA TYR A 327 27.44 2.41 3.77
C TYR A 327 27.98 1.31 2.84
N ASP A 328 29.31 1.11 2.86
CA ASP A 328 29.98 0.02 2.17
C ASP A 328 30.67 -0.92 3.20
N PRO A 329 30.25 -2.19 3.31
CA PRO A 329 30.86 -3.14 4.22
C PRO A 329 32.35 -3.41 3.90
N ASN A 330 32.81 -3.19 2.67
CA ASN A 330 34.21 -3.37 2.30
C ASN A 330 35.12 -2.24 2.82
N GLU A 331 34.54 -1.10 3.17
CA GLU A 331 35.25 0.05 3.73
C GLU A 331 35.32 0.01 5.26
N VAL A 332 34.68 -0.97 5.89
CA VAL A 332 34.71 -1.16 7.35
C VAL A 332 36.12 -1.54 7.79
N LYS A 333 36.69 -0.77 8.71
CA LYS A 333 37.97 -1.05 9.38
C LYS A 333 37.78 -0.93 10.89
N ASP A 334 38.32 -1.89 11.63
CA ASP A 334 38.25 -1.92 13.10
C ASP A 334 36.81 -1.78 13.64
N PHE A 335 35.87 -2.49 13.01
CA PHE A 335 34.43 -2.45 13.34
C PHE A 335 33.78 -1.07 13.16
N MET A 336 34.36 -0.20 12.36
CA MET A 336 33.80 1.11 12.05
C MET A 336 33.79 1.36 10.55
N TRP A 337 32.67 1.85 10.04
CA TRP A 337 32.61 2.44 8.71
C TRP A 337 32.76 3.96 8.85
N ARG A 338 33.58 4.56 7.99
CA ARG A 338 33.88 5.99 7.96
C ARG A 338 33.71 6.49 6.55
N SER A 339 33.05 7.63 6.38
CA SER A 339 32.91 8.28 5.09
C SER A 339 32.86 9.80 5.22
N SER A 340 33.44 10.47 4.24
CA SER A 340 33.40 11.93 4.12
C SER A 340 32.26 12.30 3.16
N LEU A 341 31.15 12.78 3.70
CA LEU A 341 29.96 13.15 2.94
C LEU A 341 29.81 14.68 2.86
N PRO A 342 28.96 15.21 1.95
CA PRO A 342 28.77 16.66 1.81
C PRO A 342 28.30 17.37 3.09
N ARG A 343 27.63 16.64 3.99
CA ARG A 343 27.11 17.13 5.27
C ARG A 343 28.15 17.05 6.40
N GLY A 344 29.27 16.35 6.20
CA GLY A 344 30.31 16.16 7.20
C GLY A 344 30.91 14.76 7.13
N GLU A 345 31.87 14.53 8.03
CA GLU A 345 32.39 13.19 8.26
C GLU A 345 31.39 12.37 9.07
N VAL A 346 31.08 11.18 8.59
CA VAL A 346 30.19 10.23 9.25
C VAL A 346 31.01 9.00 9.62
N ALA A 347 30.88 8.56 10.85
CA ALA A 347 31.35 7.25 11.26
C ALA A 347 30.26 6.51 12.02
N VAL A 348 30.11 5.23 11.74
CA VAL A 348 29.18 4.35 12.45
C VAL A 348 29.83 3.03 12.81
N LYS A 349 29.33 2.45 13.90
CA LYS A 349 29.81 1.17 14.38
C LYS A 349 29.19 0.02 13.58
N HIS A 350 30.04 -0.86 13.09
CA HIS A 350 29.64 -2.09 12.43
C HIS A 350 29.61 -3.23 13.45
N LEU A 351 28.43 -3.82 13.64
CA LEU A 351 28.25 -5.04 14.42
C LEU A 351 28.22 -6.24 13.46
N PRO A 352 29.03 -7.29 13.69
CA PRO A 352 29.21 -8.39 12.74
C PRO A 352 27.99 -9.30 12.60
N THR A 353 27.05 -9.28 13.56
CA THR A 353 25.85 -10.11 13.52
C THR A 353 24.61 -9.31 13.90
N VAL A 354 23.46 -9.69 13.32
CA VAL A 354 22.15 -9.11 13.65
C VAL A 354 21.79 -9.40 15.12
N THR A 355 22.16 -10.57 15.64
CA THR A 355 21.92 -10.92 17.04
C THR A 355 22.65 -9.97 17.98
N GLU A 356 23.92 -9.63 17.68
CA GLU A 356 24.67 -8.64 18.45
C GLU A 356 23.99 -7.26 18.38
N MET A 357 23.58 -6.82 17.18
CA MET A 357 22.83 -5.57 17.02
C MET A 357 21.53 -5.55 17.84
N GLN A 358 20.79 -6.65 17.86
CA GLN A 358 19.56 -6.74 18.63
C GLN A 358 19.83 -6.64 20.15
N VAL A 359 20.89 -7.29 20.64
CA VAL A 359 21.32 -7.16 22.05
C VAL A 359 21.63 -5.70 22.40
N TRP A 360 22.26 -4.95 21.49
CA TRP A 360 22.54 -3.52 21.68
C TRP A 360 21.26 -2.68 21.70
N LEU A 361 20.31 -2.95 20.81
CA LEU A 361 19.05 -2.20 20.73
C LEU A 361 18.10 -2.48 21.90
N ASP A 362 18.13 -3.71 22.43
CA ASP A 362 17.28 -4.11 23.56
C ASP A 362 17.89 -3.76 24.92
N MET A 363 19.12 -3.23 24.94
CA MET A 363 19.84 -2.91 26.16
C MET A 363 19.24 -1.67 26.86
N PRO A 364 18.91 -1.75 28.16
CA PRO A 364 18.52 -0.57 28.93
C PRO A 364 19.62 0.50 28.91
N GLU A 365 19.25 1.78 28.91
CA GLU A 365 20.22 2.90 28.89
C GLU A 365 21.30 2.76 29.97
N SER A 366 20.91 2.36 31.19
CA SER A 366 21.84 2.18 32.32
C SER A 366 22.80 1.01 32.15
N GLN A 367 22.41 -0.02 31.38
CA GLN A 367 23.32 -1.12 31.05
C GLN A 367 24.23 -0.70 29.89
N ALA A 368 23.70 0.00 28.89
CA ALA A 368 24.47 0.50 27.75
C ALA A 368 25.64 1.39 28.17
N THR A 369 25.48 2.18 29.23
CA THR A 369 26.54 3.03 29.77
C THR A 369 27.67 2.27 30.45
N GLU A 370 27.38 1.10 31.01
CA GLU A 370 28.34 0.24 31.73
C GLU A 370 28.84 -0.94 30.89
N GLU A 371 28.32 -1.11 29.68
CA GLU A 371 28.54 -2.31 28.90
C GLU A 371 30.01 -2.45 28.48
N THR A 372 30.69 -3.47 29.02
CA THR A 372 32.10 -3.75 28.75
C THR A 372 32.34 -5.06 28.00
N ASP A 373 31.34 -5.94 27.90
CA ASP A 373 31.51 -7.31 27.39
C ASP A 373 31.84 -7.32 25.89
N PHE A 374 31.52 -6.23 25.19
CA PHE A 374 31.87 -6.04 23.78
C PHE A 374 33.31 -5.56 23.54
N GLY A 375 34.12 -5.35 24.58
CA GLY A 375 35.52 -4.94 24.48
C GLY A 375 35.67 -3.61 23.75
N SER A 376 36.48 -3.56 22.68
CA SER A 376 36.61 -2.37 21.81
C SER A 376 35.30 -1.98 21.09
N ARG A 377 34.27 -2.83 21.18
CA ARG A 377 32.95 -2.53 20.63
C ARG A 377 31.98 -1.92 21.66
N SER A 378 32.38 -1.74 22.91
CA SER A 378 31.63 -0.98 23.92
C SER A 378 31.52 0.51 23.59
N TYR A 379 30.75 1.27 24.38
CA TYR A 379 30.79 2.73 24.38
C TYR A 379 32.10 3.31 24.97
N GLY A 380 33.07 2.46 25.34
CA GLY A 380 34.31 2.80 26.05
C GLY A 380 34.16 2.69 27.56
N THR A 381 35.23 2.92 28.33
CA THR A 381 35.21 2.92 29.82
C THR A 381 35.88 4.17 30.41
N PHE A 382 35.83 5.27 29.66
CA PHE A 382 36.56 6.49 30.00
C PHE A 382 35.72 7.45 30.85
N CYS A 383 36.42 8.18 31.70
CA CYS A 383 35.89 9.22 32.58
C CYS A 383 36.52 10.60 32.28
N GLU A 384 37.05 10.75 31.07
CA GLU A 384 37.63 11.99 30.57
C GLU A 384 36.85 12.44 29.35
N ASP A 385 36.78 13.74 29.12
CA ASP A 385 36.16 14.30 27.92
C ASP A 385 36.90 13.80 26.67
N ARG A 386 36.14 13.31 25.67
CA ARG A 386 36.71 12.78 24.43
C ARG A 386 36.39 13.67 23.24
N SER A 387 37.43 14.02 22.48
CA SER A 387 37.27 14.69 21.19
C SER A 387 36.99 13.70 20.07
N ARG A 388 36.69 14.23 18.87
CA ARG A 388 36.49 13.45 17.64
C ARG A 388 37.69 12.61 17.23
N ASP A 389 38.90 13.07 17.53
CA ASP A 389 40.16 12.39 17.15
C ASP A 389 40.38 11.06 17.89
N PHE A 390 39.59 10.81 18.93
CA PHE A 390 39.60 9.57 19.65
C PHE A 390 38.79 8.50 18.90
N TRP A 391 39.32 7.29 18.80
CA TRP A 391 38.72 6.25 17.97
C TRP A 391 37.28 5.87 18.38
N GLU A 392 36.91 5.95 19.66
CA GLU A 392 35.51 5.85 20.10
C GLU A 392 34.71 7.14 19.89
N GLY A 393 35.35 8.32 19.98
CA GLY A 393 34.68 9.60 19.76
C GLY A 393 34.20 9.75 18.31
N ASP A 394 34.95 9.19 17.37
CA ASP A 394 34.71 9.31 15.94
C ASP A 394 33.30 8.86 15.49
N TRP A 395 32.72 7.82 16.11
CA TRP A 395 31.36 7.34 15.78
C TRP A 395 30.27 7.89 16.72
N LEU A 396 30.63 8.48 17.85
CA LEU A 396 29.69 9.11 18.78
C LEU A 396 29.40 10.57 18.41
N TRP A 397 30.44 11.32 18.03
CA TRP A 397 30.34 12.73 17.68
C TRP A 397 29.39 13.03 16.50
N PRO A 398 29.34 12.24 15.41
CA PRO A 398 28.36 12.47 14.34
C PRO A 398 26.91 12.44 14.84
N THR A 399 26.62 11.57 15.83
CA THR A 399 25.29 11.49 16.45
C THR A 399 25.03 12.71 17.32
N ILE A 400 25.99 13.11 18.17
CA ILE A 400 25.87 14.31 19.00
C ILE A 400 25.72 15.58 18.15
N GLU A 401 26.57 15.75 17.14
CA GLU A 401 26.55 16.88 16.21
C GLU A 401 25.22 16.96 15.46
N THR A 402 24.69 15.83 15.00
CA THR A 402 23.38 15.79 14.32
C THR A 402 22.24 16.18 15.25
N LEU A 403 22.26 15.72 16.51
CA LEU A 403 21.17 15.96 17.47
C LEU A 403 21.24 17.34 18.15
N THR A 404 22.43 17.92 18.26
CA THR A 404 22.67 19.11 19.10
C THR A 404 23.37 20.26 18.38
N GLY A 405 24.07 20.00 17.28
CA GLY A 405 24.97 20.93 16.61
C GLY A 405 26.31 21.15 17.31
N ALA A 406 26.58 20.45 18.43
CA ALA A 406 27.84 20.55 19.15
C ALA A 406 28.94 19.71 18.49
N THR A 407 30.14 20.29 18.39
CA THR A 407 31.33 19.65 17.80
C THR A 407 32.42 19.33 18.82
N ASP A 408 32.26 19.80 20.06
CA ASP A 408 33.17 19.58 21.17
C ASP A 408 32.42 19.57 22.51
N CYS A 409 33.09 19.14 23.59
CA CYS A 409 32.44 19.04 24.90
C CYS A 409 31.99 20.41 25.45
N ALA A 410 32.73 21.48 25.14
CA ALA A 410 32.38 22.83 25.61
C ALA A 410 31.05 23.32 25.00
N SER A 411 30.84 23.10 23.70
CA SER A 411 29.59 23.40 23.00
C SER A 411 28.48 22.39 23.32
N ALA A 412 28.82 21.16 23.73
CA ALA A 412 27.85 20.15 24.17
C ALA A 412 27.35 20.38 25.60
N LYS A 413 28.07 21.16 26.42
CA LYS A 413 27.73 21.44 27.83
C LYS A 413 26.26 21.79 28.11
N PRO A 414 25.58 22.64 27.31
CA PRO A 414 24.17 22.99 27.54
C PRO A 414 23.21 21.79 27.46
N PHE A 415 23.63 20.69 26.84
CA PHE A 415 22.83 19.48 26.67
C PHE A 415 23.11 18.42 27.75
N CYS A 416 24.09 18.65 28.64
CA CYS A 416 24.46 17.73 29.72
C CYS A 416 23.35 17.44 30.74
N GLU A 417 22.28 18.23 30.79
CA GLU A 417 21.14 17.99 31.71
C GLU A 417 19.93 17.38 31.01
N ARG A 418 20.00 17.13 29.69
CA ARG A 418 18.90 16.52 28.96
C ARG A 418 18.84 15.03 29.23
N ARG A 419 17.69 14.53 29.70
CA ARG A 419 17.47 13.10 29.94
C ARG A 419 17.51 12.27 28.66
N ASP A 420 17.05 12.83 27.54
CA ASP A 420 16.96 12.17 26.24
C ASP A 420 18.27 12.14 25.43
N LEU A 421 19.36 12.70 25.98
CA LEU A 421 20.68 12.73 25.35
C LEU A 421 21.79 12.19 26.29
N PRO A 422 21.67 10.94 26.80
CA PRO A 422 22.69 10.36 27.69
C PRO A 422 24.07 10.28 27.03
N LEU A 423 24.11 10.22 25.68
CA LEU A 423 25.35 10.14 24.91
C LEU A 423 26.29 11.34 25.12
N VAL A 424 25.75 12.53 25.43
CA VAL A 424 26.56 13.72 25.74
C VAL A 424 27.36 13.51 27.01
N ARG A 425 26.73 12.97 28.07
CA ARG A 425 27.40 12.63 29.33
C ARG A 425 28.39 11.49 29.16
N MET A 426 28.08 10.50 28.33
CA MET A 426 28.98 9.39 28.02
C MET A 426 30.26 9.84 27.30
N THR A 427 30.15 10.84 26.42
CA THR A 427 31.26 11.35 25.61
C THR A 427 32.05 12.45 26.32
N CYS A 428 31.36 13.26 27.14
CA CYS A 428 31.91 14.41 27.86
C CYS A 428 31.67 14.32 29.39
N PRO A 429 32.15 13.26 30.06
CA PRO A 429 31.85 13.03 31.47
C PRO A 429 32.41 14.10 32.40
N GLN A 430 33.53 14.77 32.07
CA GLN A 430 34.09 15.82 32.92
C GLN A 430 33.34 17.13 32.74
N THR A 431 33.11 17.55 31.49
CA THR A 431 32.34 18.76 31.20
C THR A 431 30.92 18.65 31.75
N CYS A 432 30.32 17.46 31.68
CA CYS A 432 29.02 17.20 32.26
C CYS A 432 29.07 16.89 33.77
N GLY A 433 30.21 16.86 34.44
CA GLY A 433 30.30 16.71 35.89
C GLY A 433 30.09 15.29 36.45
N CYS A 434 30.14 14.25 35.62
CA CYS A 434 30.03 12.85 36.06
C CYS A 434 31.20 12.40 36.97
N VAL A 435 32.32 13.12 36.95
CA VAL A 435 33.51 12.84 37.79
C VAL A 435 33.61 13.70 39.04
N ASP A 436 32.62 14.56 39.29
CA ASP A 436 32.62 15.47 40.43
C ASP A 436 31.42 15.18 41.34
N PRO A 437 31.64 14.68 42.57
CA PRO A 437 30.56 14.38 43.51
C PRO A 437 29.73 15.62 43.90
N LEU A 438 30.26 16.82 43.69
CA LEU A 438 29.61 18.09 44.02
C LEU A 438 29.00 18.77 42.78
N ALA A 439 28.97 18.10 41.62
CA ALA A 439 28.48 18.68 40.37
C ALA A 439 26.98 19.02 40.37
N GLY A 440 26.19 18.51 41.32
CA GLY A 440 24.75 18.80 41.43
C GLY A 440 23.93 18.26 40.26
N LEU A 441 24.24 17.05 39.78
CA LEU A 441 23.54 16.43 38.66
C LEU A 441 22.11 16.02 39.05
N TYR A 442 21.12 16.46 38.28
CA TYR A 442 19.76 15.95 38.40
C TYR A 442 19.61 14.60 37.72
N VAL A 443 20.21 14.45 36.54
CA VAL A 443 20.16 13.23 35.76
C VAL A 443 21.56 12.64 35.64
N ASP A 444 21.71 11.40 36.08
CA ASP A 444 22.95 10.63 36.01
C ASP A 444 22.96 9.61 34.86
N ASN A 445 21.85 9.42 34.12
CA ASN A 445 21.82 8.49 32.98
C ASN A 445 22.85 8.90 31.92
N GLY A 446 23.80 8.05 31.58
CA GLY A 446 24.93 8.43 30.71
C GLY A 446 26.24 8.69 31.47
N CYS A 447 26.18 9.00 32.77
CA CYS A 447 27.35 8.95 33.63
C CYS A 447 27.66 7.49 34.00
N ARG A 448 28.93 7.12 33.94
CA ARG A 448 29.35 5.74 34.23
C ARG A 448 29.61 5.55 35.71
N GLN A 449 29.21 4.42 36.25
CA GLN A 449 29.48 4.02 37.63
C GLN A 449 30.98 3.91 37.90
N LEU A 450 31.76 3.43 36.91
CA LEU A 450 33.22 3.40 37.02
C LEU A 450 33.82 4.79 37.30
N CYS A 451 33.17 5.88 36.87
CA CYS A 451 33.69 7.23 37.12
C CYS A 451 33.63 7.64 38.59
N ILE A 452 32.70 7.06 39.35
CA ILE A 452 32.60 7.23 40.79
C ILE A 452 33.77 6.54 41.49
N GLU A 453 34.29 5.45 40.92
CA GLU A 453 35.42 4.69 41.46
C GLU A 453 36.78 5.33 41.16
N THR A 454 36.84 6.41 40.36
CA THR A 454 38.11 7.05 40.01
C THR A 454 38.75 7.76 41.20
N ASP A 455 40.09 7.77 41.26
CA ASP A 455 40.83 8.47 42.31
C ASP A 455 40.47 9.96 42.38
N ALA A 456 40.18 10.59 41.24
CA ALA A 456 39.78 11.99 41.18
C ALA A 456 38.43 12.22 41.87
N PHE A 457 37.43 11.38 41.58
CA PHE A 457 36.13 11.45 42.23
C PHE A 457 36.24 11.16 43.74
N GLN A 458 36.96 10.10 44.11
CA GLN A 458 37.14 9.71 45.51
C GLN A 458 37.95 10.76 46.31
N ALA A 459 38.96 11.38 45.70
CA ALA A 459 39.69 12.49 46.31
C ALA A 459 38.78 13.71 46.50
N ALA A 460 38.02 14.11 45.48
CA ALA A 460 37.06 15.20 45.58
C ALA A 460 35.99 14.94 46.66
N LEU A 461 35.53 13.69 46.77
CA LEU A 461 34.58 13.26 47.80
C LEU A 461 35.22 13.26 49.19
N GLY A 462 36.47 12.83 49.32
CA GLY A 462 37.20 12.82 50.59
C GLY A 462 37.58 14.22 51.08
N ASP A 463 37.86 15.14 50.15
CA ASP A 463 38.14 16.55 50.42
C ASP A 463 36.84 17.34 50.69
N ALA A 464 35.68 16.81 50.28
CA ALA A 464 34.39 17.43 50.57
C ALA A 464 34.13 17.46 52.08
N VAL A 465 34.01 18.66 52.63
CA VAL A 465 33.72 18.86 54.05
C VAL A 465 32.25 18.54 54.30
N CYS A 466 31.97 17.58 55.18
CA CYS A 466 30.60 17.27 55.64
C CYS A 466 30.11 18.36 56.62
N GLN A 467 29.91 19.56 56.09
CA GLN A 467 29.31 20.71 56.75
C GLN A 467 28.27 21.28 55.79
N ASP A 468 27.23 21.92 56.34
CA ASP A 468 26.35 22.73 55.52
C ASP A 468 27.22 23.78 54.81
N LEU A 469 27.27 23.71 53.48
CA LEU A 469 28.14 24.59 52.68
C LEU A 469 27.76 26.07 52.91
N ALA A 470 28.65 27.02 52.60
CA ALA A 470 28.30 28.44 52.70
C ALA A 470 27.34 28.85 51.55
N GLN A 471 26.43 29.80 51.80
CA GLN A 471 25.36 30.19 50.86
C GLN A 471 25.85 30.47 49.43
N GLU A 472 27.04 31.04 49.25
CA GLU A 472 27.62 31.36 47.93
C GLU A 472 28.15 30.13 47.16
N GLU A 473 28.61 29.08 47.85
CA GLU A 473 29.08 27.84 47.22
C GLU A 473 27.93 26.87 46.90
N HIS A 474 26.78 27.03 47.59
CA HIS A 474 25.53 26.29 47.30
C HIS A 474 24.97 26.60 45.93
N GLU A 475 25.07 27.87 45.51
CA GLU A 475 24.28 28.38 44.40
C GLU A 475 24.50 27.55 43.14
N LEU A 476 25.74 27.22 42.75
CA LEU A 476 25.96 26.59 41.43
C LEU A 476 25.42 25.16 41.32
N ALA A 477 25.79 24.26 42.25
CA ALA A 477 25.37 22.86 42.21
C ALA A 477 23.86 22.72 42.48
N TRP A 478 23.33 23.51 43.42
CA TRP A 478 21.91 23.55 43.73
C TRP A 478 21.08 24.11 42.57
N HIS A 479 21.49 25.24 42.00
CA HIS A 479 20.83 25.80 40.82
C HIS A 479 20.90 24.84 39.64
N ARG A 480 22.02 24.15 39.44
CA ARG A 480 22.16 23.15 38.39
C ARG A 480 21.19 21.99 38.57
N TRP A 481 21.10 21.43 39.77
CA TRP A 481 20.16 20.34 40.07
C TRP A 481 18.72 20.77 39.79
N TRP A 482 18.30 21.94 40.29
CA TRP A 482 16.93 22.42 40.10
C TRP A 482 16.65 22.86 38.66
N ALA A 483 17.63 23.40 37.94
CA ALA A 483 17.51 23.67 36.51
C ALA A 483 17.32 22.37 35.72
N GLY A 484 18.07 21.33 36.07
CA GLY A 484 17.89 19.98 35.53
C GLY A 484 16.51 19.41 35.83
N PHE A 485 16.06 19.48 37.10
CA PHE A 485 14.72 19.06 37.51
C PHE A 485 13.64 19.78 36.70
N TYR A 486 13.68 21.11 36.66
CA TYR A 486 12.71 21.90 35.92
C TYR A 486 12.70 21.56 34.43
N SER A 487 13.87 21.41 33.81
CA SER A 487 13.97 21.10 32.38
C SER A 487 13.36 19.74 32.02
N ASN A 488 13.51 18.73 32.88
CA ASN A 488 13.11 17.36 32.59
C ASN A 488 11.69 17.02 33.06
N GLU A 489 11.19 17.68 34.11
CA GLU A 489 9.84 17.45 34.64
C GLU A 489 8.78 18.37 34.00
N ARG A 490 9.21 19.29 33.12
CA ARG A 490 8.32 20.19 32.40
C ARG A 490 7.32 19.43 31.54
N GLY A 491 6.03 19.68 31.76
CA GLY A 491 4.93 19.01 31.04
C GLY A 491 4.50 17.68 31.67
N VAL A 492 5.29 17.12 32.57
CA VAL A 492 4.87 16.01 33.45
C VAL A 492 4.12 16.58 34.65
N TRP A 493 4.69 17.64 35.25
CA TRP A 493 4.08 18.36 36.37
C TRP A 493 3.37 19.62 35.87
N SER A 494 2.34 20.06 36.60
CA SER A 494 1.71 21.36 36.34
C SER A 494 2.72 22.48 36.58
N GLU A 495 2.76 23.48 35.69
CA GLU A 495 3.59 24.68 35.81
C GLU A 495 3.23 25.54 37.05
N GLU A 496 2.05 25.30 37.64
CA GLU A 496 1.59 25.91 38.89
C GLU A 496 2.02 25.12 40.14
N ASN A 497 2.62 23.93 39.98
CA ASN A 497 3.13 23.17 41.10
C ASN A 497 4.21 23.97 41.83
N GLU A 498 4.17 23.99 43.17
CA GLU A 498 5.09 24.77 44.00
C GLU A 498 6.56 24.36 43.77
N MET A 499 6.85 23.08 43.52
CA MET A 499 8.19 22.60 43.17
C MET A 499 8.64 23.11 41.79
N MET A 500 7.74 23.08 40.78
CA MET A 500 8.06 23.59 39.45
C MET A 500 8.28 25.11 39.46
N THR A 501 7.48 25.84 40.25
CA THR A 501 7.64 27.28 40.43
C THR A 501 8.95 27.59 41.14
N PHE A 502 9.27 26.89 42.23
CA PHE A 502 10.54 27.02 42.93
C PHE A 502 11.73 26.74 41.99
N ALA A 503 11.70 25.63 41.24
CA ALA A 503 12.76 25.27 40.32
C ALA A 503 12.93 26.29 39.18
N ARG A 504 11.82 26.79 38.61
CA ARG A 504 11.80 27.84 37.58
C ARG A 504 12.40 29.15 38.06
N GLU A 505 12.14 29.51 39.31
CA GLU A 505 12.66 30.72 39.96
C GLU A 505 14.11 30.55 40.45
N GLY A 506 14.79 29.49 39.99
CA GLY A 506 16.18 29.21 40.32
C GLY A 506 16.34 28.68 41.73
N ALA A 507 15.34 28.01 42.29
CA ALA A 507 15.39 27.48 43.66
C ALA A 507 15.65 28.58 44.72
N VAL A 508 15.18 29.80 44.46
CA VAL A 508 15.25 30.93 45.37
C VAL A 508 13.92 31.05 46.11
N GLY A 509 13.94 30.98 47.45
CA GLY A 509 12.74 31.17 48.26
C GLY A 509 12.61 30.21 49.44
N ASN A 510 11.44 30.22 50.10
CA ASN A 510 11.16 29.33 51.22
C ASN A 510 10.78 27.93 50.71
N CYS A 511 11.50 26.90 51.17
CA CYS A 511 11.23 25.50 50.87
C CYS A 511 10.02 24.93 51.65
N SER A 512 9.08 25.77 52.09
CA SER A 512 7.94 25.35 52.93
C SER A 512 7.03 24.33 52.25
N PHE A 513 7.03 24.28 50.91
CA PHE A 513 6.31 23.28 50.13
C PHE A 513 6.88 21.86 50.30
N LEU A 514 8.14 21.70 50.73
CA LEU A 514 8.69 20.38 51.08
C LEU A 514 8.13 19.86 52.41
N LEU A 515 7.54 20.73 53.23
CA LEU A 515 6.96 20.40 54.53
C LEU A 515 5.44 20.21 54.47
N SER A 516 4.80 20.46 53.31
CA SER A 516 3.34 20.42 53.16
C SER A 516 2.77 19.05 52.75
N GLN A 517 3.57 17.97 52.89
CA GLN A 517 3.08 16.59 52.69
C GLN A 517 2.25 16.07 53.85
#